data_AF-W3V755-F1
#
_entry.id   AF-W3V755-F1
#
_cell.length_a   1.000
_cell.length_b   1.000
_cell.length_c   1.000
_cell.angle_alpha   90.00
_cell.angle_beta   90.00
_cell.angle_gamma   90.00
#
_symmetry.space_group_name_H-M   'P 1'
#
loop_
_entity.id
_entity.type
_entity.pdbx_description
1 polymer ?
#
loop_
_entity_poly.entity_id
_entity_poly.type
_entity_poly.pdbx_seq_one_letter_code
_entity_poly.pdbx_strand_id
1 'polypeptide(L)'
;MATVVGPAGEEIYVSKEGCIRVHFHWDRYDKADENASCWVRFAQGWNGSGYGFMAVPRIGQEVIVSYLNGDIDRPIVTGCTYNGLNTVPMGMYRTVSPAVSIYRPGRR
;
A
#
# COMPACT_ATOMS: atom_id res chain seq x y z
N MET A 1 5.31 5.20 9.17
CA MET A 1 4.47 4.25 8.43
C MET A 1 3.12 4.92 8.21
N ALA A 2 2.31 4.38 7.29
CA ALA A 2 0.98 4.88 6.98
C ALA A 2 0.08 3.72 6.56
N THR A 3 -1.24 3.95 6.60
CA THR A 3 -2.23 2.96 6.19
C THR A 3 -2.85 3.37 4.86
N VAL A 4 -3.00 2.46 3.91
CA VAL A 4 -3.65 2.76 2.62
C VAL A 4 -5.14 3.03 2.85
N VAL A 5 -5.66 4.07 2.20
CA VAL A 5 -7.06 4.52 2.33
C VAL A 5 -7.71 4.78 0.98
N GLY A 6 -9.04 4.80 0.97
CA GLY A 6 -9.87 5.06 -0.19
C GLY A 6 -11.35 5.09 0.18
N PRO A 7 -12.24 5.19 -0.82
CA PRO A 7 -13.68 5.33 -0.60
C PRO A 7 -14.26 4.14 0.16
N ALA A 8 -15.30 4.40 0.95
CA ALA A 8 -16.02 3.35 1.65
C ALA A 8 -16.62 2.33 0.66
N GLY A 9 -16.39 1.05 0.93
CA GLY A 9 -16.87 -0.06 0.10
C GLY A 9 -15.89 -0.53 -0.98
N GLU A 10 -14.80 0.19 -1.22
CA GLU A 10 -13.76 -0.23 -2.15
C GLU A 10 -12.66 -1.03 -1.44
N GLU A 11 -12.06 -1.98 -2.17
CA GLU A 11 -10.87 -2.72 -1.69
C GLU A 11 -9.57 -2.11 -2.23
N ILE A 12 -9.63 -1.53 -3.43
CA ILE A 12 -8.48 -0.97 -4.15
C ILE A 12 -8.87 0.42 -4.65
N TYR A 13 -8.08 1.44 -4.34
CA TYR A 13 -8.29 2.80 -4.81
C TYR A 13 -6.99 3.40 -5.35
N VAL A 14 -6.97 3.65 -6.66
CA VAL A 14 -5.76 3.97 -7.42
C VAL A 14 -6.04 5.08 -8.44
N SER A 15 -5.11 6.02 -8.60
CA SER A 15 -5.20 7.07 -9.63
C SER A 15 -4.92 6.52 -11.03
N LYS A 16 -5.14 7.33 -12.08
CA LYS A 16 -4.82 6.95 -13.47
C LYS A 16 -3.33 6.63 -13.67
N GLU A 17 -2.46 7.23 -12.87
CA GLU A 17 -1.00 7.07 -12.89
C GLU A 17 -0.52 5.93 -11.99
N GLY A 18 -1.42 5.18 -11.35
CA GLY A 18 -1.03 4.10 -10.44
C GLY A 18 -0.59 4.60 -9.07
N CYS A 19 -1.07 5.75 -8.60
CA CYS A 19 -0.78 6.24 -7.25
C CYS A 19 -1.86 5.80 -6.26
N ILE A 20 -1.54 5.75 -4.97
CA ILE A 20 -2.48 5.42 -3.88
C ILE A 20 -2.67 6.62 -2.95
N ARG A 21 -3.64 6.54 -2.03
CA ARG A 21 -3.76 7.46 -0.90
C ARG A 21 -3.48 6.74 0.40
N VAL A 22 -2.95 7.47 1.37
CA VAL A 22 -2.56 6.92 2.67
C VAL A 22 -3.02 7.83 3.79
N HIS A 23 -3.29 7.27 4.95
CA HIS A 23 -3.50 8.02 6.18
C HIS A 23 -2.28 7.84 7.08
N PHE A 24 -1.66 8.95 7.46
CA PHE A 24 -0.48 8.93 8.30
C PHE A 24 -0.87 8.74 9.76
N HIS A 25 -0.14 7.90 10.50
CA HIS A 25 -0.49 7.59 11.89
C HIS A 25 -0.35 8.78 12.85
N TRP A 26 0.41 9.80 12.47
CA TRP A 26 0.54 11.05 13.23
C TRP A 26 -0.58 12.05 12.93
N ASP A 27 -1.36 11.83 11.86
CA ASP A 27 -2.45 12.71 11.47
C ASP A 27 -3.69 12.42 12.32
N ARG A 28 -4.16 13.46 13.01
CA ARG A 28 -5.30 13.42 13.94
C ARG A 28 -6.48 14.26 13.46
N TYR A 29 -6.30 15.02 12.38
CA TYR A 29 -7.28 15.98 11.93
C TYR A 29 -8.10 15.43 10.77
N ASP A 30 -7.43 14.74 9.85
CA ASP A 30 -8.11 14.13 8.72
C ASP A 30 -8.63 12.73 9.08
N LYS A 31 -9.76 12.40 8.45
CA LYS A 31 -10.34 11.06 8.52
C LYS A 31 -9.49 10.11 7.69
N ALA A 32 -9.44 8.85 8.10
CA ALA A 32 -8.81 7.78 7.33
C ALA A 32 -9.69 7.34 6.14
N ASP A 33 -9.97 8.28 5.22
CA ASP A 33 -10.81 8.09 4.03
C ASP A 33 -10.09 8.55 2.75
N GLU A 34 -10.79 8.58 1.62
CA GLU A 34 -10.25 8.98 0.32
C GLU A 34 -9.75 10.42 0.24
N ASN A 35 -9.88 11.23 1.29
CA ASN A 35 -9.40 12.60 1.33
C ASN A 35 -8.11 12.79 2.16
N ALA A 36 -7.65 11.76 2.88
CA ALA A 36 -6.58 11.83 3.89
C ALA A 36 -5.20 12.37 3.43
N SER A 37 -4.80 12.23 2.17
CA SER A 37 -3.47 12.63 1.70
C SER A 37 -3.45 13.06 0.25
N CYS A 38 -2.36 13.64 -0.27
CA CYS A 38 -2.19 13.68 -1.72
C CYS A 38 -2.08 12.28 -2.34
N TRP A 39 -2.07 12.20 -3.67
CA TRP A 39 -1.74 10.96 -4.38
C TRP A 39 -0.25 10.64 -4.20
N VAL A 40 0.04 9.46 -3.65
CA VAL A 40 1.40 9.01 -3.32
C VAL A 40 1.82 7.90 -4.26
N ARG A 41 2.99 8.07 -4.89
CA ARG A 41 3.62 7.02 -5.70
C ARG A 41 4.17 5.91 -4.82
N PHE A 42 4.21 4.69 -5.34
CA PHE A 42 4.83 3.56 -4.65
C PHE A 42 5.84 2.84 -5.54
N ALA A 43 6.91 2.33 -4.91
CA ALA A 43 7.96 1.59 -5.57
C ALA A 43 7.42 0.26 -6.11
N GLN A 44 7.74 -0.03 -7.37
CA GLN A 44 7.46 -1.31 -8.01
C GLN A 44 8.76 -2.09 -8.19
N GLY A 45 8.67 -3.42 -8.23
CA GLY A 45 9.84 -4.27 -8.47
C GLY A 45 10.43 -4.12 -9.88
N TRP A 46 9.59 -3.81 -10.88
CA TRP A 46 10.02 -3.57 -12.26
C TRP A 46 8.96 -2.76 -13.04
N ASN A 47 9.38 -1.80 -13.85
CA ASN A 47 8.49 -0.98 -14.67
C ASN A 47 9.09 -0.64 -16.05
N GLY A 48 8.24 -0.19 -16.95
CA GLY A 48 8.56 0.22 -18.31
C GLY A 48 7.39 0.97 -18.96
N SER A 49 7.59 1.46 -20.18
CA SER A 49 6.56 2.21 -20.92
C SER A 49 5.44 1.27 -21.40
N GLY A 50 4.44 1.04 -20.54
CA GLY A 50 3.28 0.18 -20.82
C GLY A 50 3.45 -1.29 -20.43
N TYR A 51 4.50 -1.64 -19.69
CA TYR A 51 4.75 -3.02 -19.21
C TYR A 51 5.47 -3.02 -17.87
N GLY A 52 5.44 -4.14 -17.14
CA GLY A 52 6.12 -4.31 -15.86
C GLY A 52 5.32 -5.15 -14.87
N PHE A 53 5.72 -5.09 -13.59
CA PHE A 53 4.98 -5.70 -12.50
C PHE A 53 4.20 -4.64 -11.73
N MET A 54 2.98 -4.99 -11.31
CA MET A 54 2.14 -4.12 -10.51
C MET A 54 1.48 -4.92 -9.38
N ALA A 55 1.94 -4.70 -8.15
CA ALA A 55 1.34 -5.25 -6.95
C ALA A 55 0.80 -4.08 -6.12
N VAL A 56 -0.45 -3.70 -6.38
CA VAL A 56 -1.06 -2.52 -5.76
C VAL A 56 -1.36 -2.75 -4.28
N PRO A 57 -0.88 -1.88 -3.36
CA PRO A 57 -1.30 -1.89 -1.97
C PRO A 57 -2.82 -1.65 -1.85
N ARG A 58 -3.52 -2.52 -1.11
CA ARG A 58 -4.97 -2.47 -0.91
C ARG A 58 -5.34 -1.61 0.29
N ILE A 59 -6.56 -1.08 0.31
CA ILE A 59 -7.10 -0.30 1.42
C ILE A 59 -6.98 -1.11 2.73
N GLY A 60 -6.47 -0.47 3.78
CA GLY A 60 -6.20 -1.07 5.08
C GLY A 60 -4.82 -1.71 5.23
N GLN A 61 -4.04 -1.87 4.16
CA GLN A 61 -2.66 -2.37 4.27
C GLN A 61 -1.72 -1.30 4.82
N GLU A 62 -0.70 -1.74 5.56
CA GLU A 62 0.33 -0.86 6.10
C GLU A 62 1.52 -0.74 5.16
N VAL A 63 1.97 0.49 4.95
CA VAL A 63 3.04 0.84 4.02
C VAL A 63 4.13 1.66 4.70
N ILE A 64 5.36 1.48 4.20
CA ILE A 64 6.52 2.27 4.58
C ILE A 64 6.56 3.47 3.64
N VAL A 65 6.46 4.67 4.23
CA VAL A 65 6.61 5.95 3.52
C VAL A 65 7.99 6.50 3.79
N SER A 66 8.71 6.81 2.71
CA SER A 66 9.95 7.57 2.70
C SER A 66 9.67 8.97 2.13
N TYR A 67 10.59 9.90 2.38
CA TYR A 67 10.45 11.30 1.98
C TYR A 67 11.62 11.69 1.08
N LEU A 68 11.33 12.16 -0.14
CA LEU A 68 12.36 12.51 -1.11
C LEU A 68 13.20 13.68 -0.58
N ASN A 69 14.51 13.48 -0.45
CA ASN A 69 15.44 14.47 0.14
C ASN A 69 15.04 14.92 1.55
N GLY A 70 14.27 14.11 2.29
CA GLY A 70 13.76 14.48 3.61
C GLY A 70 12.60 15.49 3.60
N ASP A 71 12.03 15.80 2.43
CA ASP A 71 10.89 16.71 2.29
C ASP A 71 9.57 15.97 2.57
N ILE A 72 8.90 16.37 3.67
CA ILE A 72 7.63 15.74 4.11
C ILE A 72 6.50 15.92 3.09
N ASP A 73 6.57 16.97 2.27
CA ASP A 73 5.58 17.26 1.21
C ASP A 73 5.79 16.37 -0.03
N ARG A 74 6.86 15.56 -0.05
CA ARG A 74 7.20 14.65 -1.16
C ARG A 74 7.29 13.19 -0.70
N PRO A 75 6.16 12.62 -0.23
CA PRO A 75 6.14 11.22 0.20
C PRO A 75 6.26 10.27 -1.00
N ILE A 76 6.92 9.13 -0.76
CA ILE A 76 6.95 7.98 -1.66
C ILE A 76 6.86 6.70 -0.83
N VAL A 77 5.99 5.78 -1.23
CA VAL A 77 5.90 4.46 -0.59
C VAL A 77 7.02 3.57 -1.11
N THR A 78 7.79 2.98 -0.21
CA THR A 78 8.97 2.15 -0.55
C THR A 78 8.83 0.69 -0.15
N GLY A 79 7.72 0.30 0.50
CA GLY A 79 7.47 -1.09 0.84
C GLY A 79 6.13 -1.28 1.55
N CYS A 80 5.75 -2.56 1.71
CA CYS A 80 4.54 -2.99 2.42
C CYS A 80 4.95 -3.90 3.59
N THR A 81 4.24 -3.81 4.71
CA THR A 81 4.51 -4.62 5.90
C THR A 81 3.32 -5.47 6.29
N TYR A 82 3.60 -6.63 6.88
CA TYR A 82 2.62 -7.40 7.63
C TYR A 82 2.53 -6.87 9.06
N ASN A 83 1.35 -6.98 9.66
CA ASN A 83 1.08 -6.59 11.04
C ASN A 83 0.07 -7.55 11.68
N GLY A 84 -0.43 -7.24 12.87
CA GLY A 84 -1.37 -8.11 13.59
C GLY A 84 -2.71 -8.32 12.87
N LEU A 85 -3.12 -7.40 11.99
CA LEU A 85 -4.36 -7.49 11.20
C LEU A 85 -4.10 -8.09 9.81
N ASN A 86 -3.04 -7.64 9.15
CA ASN A 86 -2.55 -8.18 7.88
C ASN A 86 -1.41 -9.15 8.18
N THR A 87 -1.74 -10.38 8.58
CA THR A 87 -0.75 -11.39 8.99
C THR A 87 0.00 -11.96 7.80
N VAL A 88 1.20 -12.48 8.05
CA VAL A 88 1.97 -13.21 7.04
C VAL A 88 1.16 -14.38 6.47
N PRO A 89 1.35 -14.72 5.17
CA PRO A 89 0.85 -15.94 4.56
C PRO A 89 1.03 -17.19 5.44
N MET A 90 0.00 -18.03 5.49
CA MET A 90 0.01 -19.27 6.26
C MET A 90 1.18 -20.17 5.81
N GLY A 91 1.95 -20.69 6.77
CA GLY A 91 3.11 -21.54 6.51
C GLY A 91 4.46 -20.82 6.51
N MET A 92 4.52 -19.49 6.49
CA MET A 92 5.80 -18.77 6.58
C MET A 92 6.51 -18.90 7.95
N TYR A 93 5.78 -19.29 9.00
CA TYR A 93 6.35 -19.49 10.35
C TYR A 93 7.00 -20.87 10.57
N ARG A 94 6.98 -21.77 9.56
CA ARG A 94 7.58 -23.11 9.62
C ARG A 94 8.16 -23.52 8.27
N THR A 95 9.46 -23.26 8.09
CA THR A 95 10.32 -23.71 6.98
C THR A 95 9.94 -23.20 5.58
N VAL A 96 10.94 -22.60 4.93
CA VAL A 96 10.88 -21.56 3.89
C VAL A 96 10.32 -21.99 2.52
N SER A 97 9.45 -21.15 1.97
CA SER A 97 9.24 -20.95 0.52
C SER A 97 9.65 -19.50 0.18
N PRO A 98 10.41 -19.23 -0.90
CA PRO A 98 11.01 -17.92 -1.14
C PRO A 98 10.02 -16.86 -1.66
N ALA A 99 8.86 -17.26 -2.18
CA ALA A 99 7.78 -16.36 -2.58
C ALA A 99 6.46 -17.12 -2.61
N VAL A 100 5.42 -16.57 -1.97
CA VAL A 100 4.06 -17.12 -2.03
C VAL A 100 3.14 -16.01 -2.53
N SER A 101 2.58 -16.19 -3.72
CA SER A 101 1.47 -15.36 -4.20
C SER A 101 0.16 -16.03 -3.79
N ILE A 102 -0.58 -15.44 -2.85
CA ILE A 102 -1.91 -15.92 -2.46
C ILE A 102 -2.95 -15.06 -3.15
N TYR A 103 -3.57 -15.60 -4.18
CA TYR A 103 -4.75 -15.00 -4.79
C TYR A 103 -5.95 -15.23 -3.86
N ARG A 104 -6.52 -14.15 -3.31
CA ARG A 104 -7.80 -14.19 -2.59
C ARG A 104 -8.90 -13.74 -3.55
N PRO A 105 -9.78 -14.64 -4.03
CA PRO A 105 -10.92 -14.22 -4.84
C PRO A 105 -11.83 -13.31 -4.00
N GLY A 106 -12.31 -12.22 -4.63
CA GLY A 106 -13.22 -11.27 -3.99
C GLY A 106 -14.44 -12.01 -3.41
N ARG A 107 -14.78 -11.69 -2.16
CA ARG A 107 -16.10 -12.06 -1.64
C ARG A 107 -17.12 -11.19 -2.38
N ARG A 108 -18.11 -11.83 -3.00
CA ARG A 108 -19.30 -11.15 -3.53
C ARG A 108 -20.01 -10.38 -2.43
#